data_AF-A0A939BQ37-F1
#
_entry.id   AF-A0A939BQ37-F1
#
_cell.length_a   1.000
_cell.length_b   1.000
_cell.length_c   1.000
_cell.angle_alpha   90.00
_cell.angle_beta   90.00
_cell.angle_gamma   90.00
#
_symmetry.space_group_name_H-M   'P 1'
#
loop_
_entity.id
_entity.type
_entity.pdbx_description
1 polymer ?
#
loop_
_entity_poly.entity_id
_entity_poly.type
_entity_poly.pdbx_seq_one_letter_code
_entity_poly.pdbx_strand_id
1 'polypeptide(L)' 'MNNKPTFVDRIKNPYFLAAAAGFAYQVMSKYGVAPDMGTWQLGVDLVSYAAIGVGIYNTFTPNK' A
#
# COMPACT_ATOMS: atom_id res chain seq x y z
N MET A 1 -14.17 -15.18 -21.33
CA MET A 1 -13.50 -15.61 -20.08
C MET A 1 -13.49 -14.42 -19.13
N ASN A 2 -14.15 -14.53 -17.97
CA ASN A 2 -14.29 -13.41 -17.03
C ASN A 2 -13.05 -13.35 -16.13
N ASN A 3 -11.96 -12.74 -16.61
CA ASN A 3 -10.73 -12.57 -15.84
C ASN A 3 -10.92 -11.43 -14.83
N LYS A 4 -11.57 -11.73 -13.72
CA LYS A 4 -11.62 -10.82 -12.57
C LYS A 4 -10.19 -10.63 -12.06
N PRO A 5 -9.75 -9.38 -11.80
CA PRO A 5 -8.42 -9.13 -11.28
C PRO A 5 -8.24 -9.84 -9.95
N THR A 6 -7.16 -10.62 -9.85
CA THR A 6 -6.79 -11.34 -8.63
C THR A 6 -6.40 -10.32 -7.55
N PHE A 7 -6.28 -10.76 -6.29
CA PHE A 7 -5.83 -9.86 -5.23
C PHE A 7 -4.46 -9.23 -5.54
N VAL A 8 -3.56 -10.01 -6.13
CA VAL A 8 -2.23 -9.55 -6.57
C VAL A 8 -2.31 -8.47 -7.64
N ASP A 9 -3.31 -8.53 -8.52
CA ASP A 9 -3.51 -7.50 -9.54
C ASP A 9 -4.10 -6.22 -8.95
N ARG A 10 -4.88 -6.34 -7.86
CA ARG A 10 -5.49 -5.19 -7.16
C ARG A 10 -4.47 -4.42 -6.34
N ILE A 11 -3.54 -5.09 -5.66
CA ILE A 11 -2.48 -4.41 -4.90
C ILE A 11 -1.49 -3.64 -5.80
N LYS A 12 -1.42 -3.99 -7.09
CA LYS A 12 -0.67 -3.22 -8.09
C LYS A 12 -1.39 -1.93 -8.52
N ASN A 13 -2.67 -1.78 -8.19
CA ASN A 13 -3.44 -0.58 -8.50
C ASN A 13 -3.25 0.49 -7.41
N PRO A 14 -2.71 1.68 -7.74
CA PRO A 14 -2.46 2.74 -6.77
C PRO A 14 -3.73 3.23 -6.07
N TYR A 15 -4.88 3.25 -6.75
CA TYR A 15 -6.15 3.63 -6.14
C TYR A 15 -6.62 2.63 -5.09
N PHE A 16 -6.32 1.33 -5.29
CA PHE A 16 -6.66 0.30 -4.31
C PHE A 16 -5.81 0.45 -3.04
N LEU A 17 -4.52 0.76 -3.18
CA LEU A 17 -3.63 1.02 -2.04
C LEU A 17 -4.07 2.26 -1.24
N ALA A 18 -4.44 3.35 -1.94
CA ALA A 18 -4.97 4.54 -1.29
C ALA A 18 -6.27 4.25 -0.52
N ALA A 19 -7.18 3.48 -1.12
CA ALA A 19 -8.42 3.08 -0.46
C ALA A 19 -8.16 2.14 0.74
N ALA A 20 -7.21 1.21 0.62
CA ALA A 20 -6.81 0.32 1.71
C ALA A 20 -6.18 1.09 2.88
N ALA A 21 -5.34 2.08 2.59
CA ALA A 21 -4.77 2.97 3.61
C ALA A 21 -5.87 3.79 4.30
N GLY A 22 -6.78 4.41 3.54
CA GLY A 22 -7.92 5.13 4.12
C GLY A 22 -8.82 4.24 4.98
N PHE A 23 -9.06 3.00 4.53
CA PHE A 23 -9.82 2.02 5.30
C PHE A 23 -9.10 1.61 6.59
N ALA A 24 -7.79 1.35 6.54
CA ALA A 24 -7.00 1.03 7.74
C ALA A 24 -7.07 2.17 8.77
N TYR A 25 -6.94 3.43 8.32
CA TYR A 25 -7.10 4.60 9.18
C TYR A 25 -8.49 4.68 9.82
N GLN A 26 -9.56 4.45 9.06
CA GLN A 26 -10.92 4.41 9.59
C GLN A 26 -11.12 3.31 10.63
N VAL A 27 -10.56 2.12 10.39
CA VAL A 27 -10.62 1.00 11.34
C VAL A 27 -9.90 1.38 12.64
N MET A 28 -8.68 1.90 12.56
CA MET A 28 -7.94 2.33 13.77
C MET A 28 -8.66 3.48 14.49
N SER A 29 -9.27 4.39 13.75
CA SER A 29 -10.05 5.50 14.31
C SER A 29 -11.25 4.98 15.11
N LYS A 30 -11.93 3.95 14.60
CA LYS A 30 -13.05 3.30 15.29
C LYS A 30 -12.63 2.63 16.59
N TYR A 31 -11.41 2.10 16.67
CA TYR A 31 -10.88 1.47 17.88
C TYR A 31 -10.13 2.44 18.81
N GLY A 32 -10.09 3.75 18.49
CA GLY A 32 -9.41 4.75 19.32
C GLY A 32 -7.88 4.65 19.30
N VAL A 33 -7.32 3.89 18.36
CA VAL A 33 -5.87 3.69 18.19
C VAL A 33 -5.33 4.39 16.94
N ALA A 34 -6.15 5.20 16.27
CA ALA A 34 -5.68 5.97 15.13
C ALA A 34 -4.60 6.96 15.58
N PRO A 35 -3.41 6.90 14.97
CA PRO A 35 -2.42 7.94 15.15
C PRO A 35 -2.96 9.26 14.57
N ASP A 36 -2.32 10.37 14.92
CA ASP A 36 -2.62 11.63 14.25
C ASP A 36 -2.36 11.53 12.73
N MET A 37 -3.00 12.40 11.97
CA MET A 37 -2.94 12.36 10.50
C MET A 37 -1.50 12.52 9.97
N GLY A 38 -0.64 13.29 10.66
CA GLY A 38 0.75 13.47 10.27
C GLY A 38 1.57 12.20 10.44
N THR A 39 1.42 11.52 11.59
CA THR A 39 2.06 10.22 11.84
C THR A 39 1.53 9.13 10.90
N TRP A 40 0.23 9.12 10.62
CA TRP A 40 -0.36 8.19 9.66
C TRP A 40 0.22 8.38 8.27
N GLN A 41 0.26 9.63 7.79
CA GLN A 41 0.82 9.98 6.49
C GLN A 41 2.28 9.56 6.38
N LEU A 42 3.09 9.86 7.40
CA LEU A 42 4.50 9.46 7.44
C LEU A 42 4.68 7.93 7.36
N GLY A 43 3.81 7.17 8.05
CA GLY A 43 3.81 5.71 7.96
C GLY A 43 3.48 5.20 6.57
N VAL A 44 2.45 5.77 5.93
CA VAL A 44 2.06 5.43 4.54
C VAL A 44 3.18 5.78 3.55
N ASP A 45 3.81 6.95 3.71
CA ASP A 45 4.91 7.41 2.86
C ASP A 45 6.12 6.47 2.98
N LEU A 46 6.50 6.09 4.20
CA LEU A 46 7.63 5.19 4.44
C LEU A 46 7.41 3.80 3.81
N VAL A 47 6.21 3.22 3.98
CA VAL A 47 5.86 1.93 3.36
C VAL A 47 5.84 2.06 1.83
N SER A 48 5.33 3.17 1.30
CA SER A 48 5.28 3.42 -0.14
C SER A 48 6.68 3.55 -0.74
N TYR A 49 7.58 4.31 -0.09
CA TYR A 49 8.97 4.42 -0.53
C TYR A 49 9.73 3.10 -0.44
N ALA A 50 9.48 2.29 0.60
CA ALA A 50 10.05 0.95 0.70
C ALA A 50 9.56 0.06 -0.45
N ALA A 51 8.26 0.08 -0.77
CA ALA A 51 7.68 -0.69 -1.88
C ALA A 51 8.25 -0.25 -3.24
N ILE A 52 8.40 1.07 -3.46
CA ILE A 52 9.04 1.61 -4.66
C ILE A 52 10.50 1.15 -4.73
N GLY A 53 11.26 1.26 -3.63
CA GLY A 53 12.66 0.83 -3.56
C GLY A 53 12.83 -0.66 -3.86
N VAL A 54 11.98 -1.52 -3.31
CA VAL A 54 11.95 -2.97 -3.61
C VAL A 54 11.59 -3.22 -5.07
N GLY A 55 10.61 -2.49 -5.62
CA GLY A 55 10.25 -2.58 -7.03
C GLY A 55 11.41 -2.22 -7.96
N ILE A 56 12.14 -1.14 -7.65
CA ILE A 56 13.34 -0.73 -8.37
C ILE A 56 14.43 -1.81 -8.24
N TYR A 57 14.75 -2.27 -7.02
CA TYR A 57 15.77 -3.29 -6.80
C TYR A 57 15.49 -4.59 -7.57
N ASN A 58 14.24 -5.05 -7.58
CA ASN A 58 13.82 -6.23 -8.32
C ASN A 58 13.89 -6.02 -9.84
N THR A 59 13.70 -4.79 -10.34
CA THR A 59 13.85 -4.46 -11.77
C THR A 59 15.31 -4.55 -12.22
N PHE A 60 16.26 -4.26 -11.31
CA PHE A 60 17.70 -4.32 -11.59
C PHE A 60 18.36 -5.62 -11.12
N THR A 61 17.61 -6.55 -10.52
CA THR A 61 18.13 -7.89 -10.26
C THR A 61 18.26 -8.56 -11.64
N PRO A 62 19.49 -8.86 -12.12
CA PRO A 62 19.65 -9.53 -13.39
C PRO A 62 18.91 -10.87 -13.28
N ASN A 63 18.04 -11.18 -14.25
CA ASN A 63 17.49 -12.53 -14.40
C ASN A 63 18.67 -13.52 -14.26
N LYS A 64 18.63 -14.36 -13.22
CA LYS A 64 19.45 -15.56 -13.19
C LYS A 64 18.85 -16.59 -14.13
#